data_AF-A0A093WNU5-F1
#
_entry.id   AF-A0A093WNU5-F1
#
_cell.length_a   1.000
_cell.length_b   1.000
_cell.length_c   1.000
_cell.angle_alpha   90.00
_cell.angle_beta   90.00
_cell.angle_gamma   90.00
#
_symmetry.space_group_name_H-M   'P 1'
#
loop_
_entity.id
_entity.type
_entity.pdbx_description
1 polymer ?
#
loop_
_entity_poly.entity_id
_entity_poly.type
_entity_poly.pdbx_seq_one_letter_code
_entity_poly.pdbx_strand_id
1 'polypeptide(L)' 'MLSSSYGMADSCLDLMKQLDEVIAETKQLTREEAKEIKDLKEQAQQAHKEGNKEDCQKLISEALDLLG' A
#
# COMPACT_ATOMS: atom_id res chain seq x y z
N MET A 1 -16.75 20.66 -14.84
CA MET A 1 -17.29 20.28 -13.52
C MET A 1 -16.11 20.14 -12.59
N LEU A 2 -15.91 21.07 -11.66
CA LEU A 2 -14.93 20.91 -10.59
C LEU A 2 -15.62 20.11 -9.48
N SER A 3 -15.47 18.80 -9.49
CA SER A 3 -15.90 17.94 -8.38
C SER A 3 -14.87 18.09 -7.27
N SER A 4 -15.18 19.02 -6.37
CA SER A 4 -14.57 19.08 -5.05
C SER A 4 -14.82 17.75 -4.34
N SER A 5 -13.76 16.96 -4.17
CA SER A 5 -13.74 15.85 -3.21
C SER A 5 -12.55 16.06 -2.27
N TYR A 6 -12.60 17.14 -1.50
CA TYR A 6 -11.91 17.20 -0.22
C TYR A 6 -12.75 16.40 0.77
N GLY A 7 -12.29 15.21 1.12
CA GLY A 7 -12.92 14.37 2.14
C GLY A 7 -12.56 12.91 1.93
N MET A 8 -12.11 12.26 2.99
CA MET A 8 -11.33 11.03 3.02
C MET A 8 -9.85 11.31 2.75
N ALA A 9 -9.04 11.27 3.81
CA ALA A 9 -7.63 10.95 3.65
C ALA A 9 -7.55 9.76 2.68
N ASP A 10 -6.75 9.88 1.62
CA ASP A 10 -6.75 8.86 0.58
C ASP A 10 -6.30 7.56 1.26
N SER A 11 -7.27 6.69 1.57
CA SER A 11 -7.06 5.60 2.52
C SER A 11 -5.91 4.70 2.06
N CYS A 12 -5.66 4.63 0.76
CA CYS A 12 -4.50 3.93 0.26
C CYS A 12 -3.17 4.64 0.56
N LEU A 13 -3.08 5.97 0.50
CA LEU A 13 -1.86 6.69 0.87
C LEU A 13 -1.52 6.51 2.35
N ASP A 14 -2.51 6.47 3.24
CA ASP A 14 -2.25 6.23 4.66
C ASP A 14 -1.88 4.77 4.93
N LEU A 15 -2.53 3.80 4.26
CA LEU A 15 -2.12 2.39 4.30
C LEU A 15 -0.69 2.20 3.76
N MET A 16 -0.32 2.90 2.69
CA MET A 16 1.04 2.85 2.13
C MET A 16 2.09 3.38 3.11
N LYS A 17 1.78 4.43 3.87
CA LYS A 17 2.66 4.92 4.94
C LYS A 17 2.77 3.89 6.07
N GLN A 18 1.65 3.31 6.48
CA GLN A 18 1.64 2.26 7.51
C GLN A 18 2.49 1.06 7.06
N LEU A 19 2.39 0.63 5.80
CA LEU A 19 3.25 -0.41 5.25
C LEU A 19 4.74 -0.05 5.38
N ASP A 20 5.12 1.19 5.07
CA ASP A 20 6.51 1.65 5.22
C ASP A 20 6.99 1.65 6.67
N GLU A 21 6.13 2.02 7.62
CA GLU A 21 6.41 1.96 9.06
C GLU A 21 6.62 0.51 9.52
N VAL A 22 5.73 -0.41 9.14
CA VAL A 22 5.83 -1.83 9.51
C VAL A 22 7.08 -2.47 8.90
N ILE A 23 7.42 -2.17 7.64
CA ILE A 23 8.67 -2.64 7.02
C ILE A 23 9.89 -2.14 7.81
N ALA A 24 9.87 -0.88 8.26
CA ALA A 24 10.96 -0.31 9.03
C ALA A 24 11.10 -0.93 10.43
N GLU A 25 9.99 -1.34 11.05
CA GLU A 25 9.97 -2.04 12.34
C GLU A 25 10.29 -3.53 12.22
N THR A 26 10.05 -4.13 11.05
CA THR A 26 10.30 -5.55 10.78
C THR A 26 11.79 -5.84 10.73
N LYS A 27 12.29 -6.50 11.78
CA LYS A 27 13.73 -6.71 11.98
C LYS A 27 14.39 -7.62 10.93
N GLN A 28 13.67 -8.58 10.36
CA GLN A 28 14.18 -9.46 9.30
C GLN A 28 13.07 -9.95 8.39
N LEU A 29 13.06 -9.43 7.16
CA LEU A 29 12.33 -10.03 6.04
C LEU A 29 13.25 -11.03 5.33
N THR A 30 12.69 -12.16 4.90
CA THR A 30 13.35 -13.03 3.93
C THR A 30 13.46 -12.29 2.59
N ARG A 31 14.36 -12.76 1.72
CA ARG A 31 14.51 -12.20 0.37
C ARG A 31 13.23 -12.32 -0.46
N GLU A 32 12.44 -13.36 -0.21
CA GLU A 32 11.19 -13.63 -0.92
C GLU A 32 10.10 -12.67 -0.45
N GLU A 33 9.89 -12.55 0.86
CA GLU A 33 8.93 -11.59 1.44
C GLU A 33 9.27 -10.14 1.06
N ALA A 34 10.54 -9.74 1.15
CA ALA A 34 10.97 -8.40 0.77
C ALA A 34 10.71 -8.10 -0.72
N LYS A 35 10.85 -9.10 -1.59
CA LYS A 35 10.54 -8.96 -3.02
C LYS A 35 9.03 -8.85 -3.23
N GLU A 36 8.25 -9.70 -2.58
CA GLU A 36 6.80 -9.74 -2.73
C GLU A 36 6.13 -8.48 -2.20
N ILE A 37 6.53 -8.00 -1.02
CA ILE A 37 6.07 -6.72 -0.45
C ILE A 37 6.41 -5.55 -1.39
N LYS A 38 7.60 -5.54 -2.00
CA LYS A 38 7.99 -4.52 -2.98
C LYS A 38 7.11 -4.57 -4.23
N ASP A 39 6.88 -5.77 -4.77
CA ASP A 39 6.05 -5.97 -5.96
C ASP A 39 4.58 -5.58 -5.68
N LEU A 40 4.04 -5.88 -4.50
CA LEU A 40 2.71 -5.46 -4.05
C LEU A 40 2.60 -3.94 -3.89
N LYS A 41 3.60 -3.30 -3.28
CA LYS A 41 3.64 -1.84 -3.12
C LYS A 41 3.68 -1.10 -4.46
N GLU A 42 4.46 -1.60 -5.43
CA GLU A 42 4.53 -1.01 -6.77
C GLU A 42 3.18 -1.14 -7.52
N GLN A 43 2.51 -2.30 -7.40
CA GLN A 43 1.17 -2.50 -7.96
C GLN A 43 0.14 -1.58 -7.31
N ALA A 44 0.19 -1.41 -5.98
CA ALA A 44 -0.71 -0.51 -5.26
C ALA A 44 -0.51 0.95 -5.71
N GLN A 45 0.74 1.39 -5.87
CA GLN A 45 1.06 2.71 -6.41
C GLN A 45 0.48 2.94 -7.80
N GLN A 46 0.52 1.91 -8.66
CA GLN A 46 -0.06 1.97 -9.99
C GLN A 46 -1.58 2.06 -9.92
N ALA A 47 -2.23 1.21 -9.12
CA ALA A 47 -3.68 1.23 -8.91
C ALA A 47 -4.16 2.60 -8.40
N HIS A 48 -3.43 3.21 -7.45
CA HIS A 48 -3.72 4.56 -6.97
C HIS A 48 -3.65 5.60 -8.08
N LYS A 49 -2.60 5.57 -8.91
CA LYS A 49 -2.42 6.50 -10.05
C LYS A 49 -3.53 6.37 -11.09
N GLU A 50 -4.03 5.15 -11.28
CA GLU A 50 -5.15 4.84 -12.17
C GLU A 50 -6.52 5.18 -11.57
N GLY A 51 -6.56 5.63 -10.31
CA GLY A 51 -7.79 5.95 -9.58
C GLY A 51 -8.52 4.72 -9.02
N ASN A 52 -7.92 3.54 -9.10
CA ASN A 52 -8.45 2.29 -8.57
C ASN A 52 -8.08 2.12 -7.09
N LYS A 53 -8.91 2.71 -6.23
CA LYS A 53 -8.66 2.74 -4.78
C LYS A 53 -8.86 1.38 -4.11
N GLU A 54 -9.79 0.56 -4.59
CA GLU A 54 -10.08 -0.77 -4.03
C GLU A 54 -8.90 -1.71 -4.23
N ASP A 55 -8.34 -1.77 -5.45
CA ASP A 55 -7.16 -2.62 -5.72
C ASP A 55 -5.95 -2.12 -4.93
N CYS A 56 -5.77 -0.80 -4.82
CA CYS A 56 -4.72 -0.22 -4.01
C CYS A 56 -4.80 -0.66 -2.54
N GLN A 57 -5.98 -0.55 -1.92
CA GLN A 57 -6.20 -0.99 -0.54
C GLN A 57 -5.97 -2.49 -0.37
N LYS A 58 -6.43 -3.30 -1.32
CA LYS A 58 -6.27 -4.75 -1.29
C LYS A 58 -4.80 -5.16 -1.34
N LEU A 59 -4.04 -4.60 -2.29
CA LEU A 59 -2.61 -4.90 -2.48
C LEU A 59 -1.76 -4.50 -1.26
N ILE A 60 -2.08 -3.36 -0.63
CA ILE A 60 -1.37 -2.96 0.60
C ILE A 60 -1.77 -3.84 1.78
N SER A 61 -3.02 -4.27 1.88
CA SER A 61 -3.45 -5.21 2.92
C SER A 61 -2.74 -6.55 2.78
N GLU A 62 -2.62 -7.08 1.56
CA GLU A 62 -1.83 -8.29 1.29
C GLU A 62 -0.36 -8.12 1.69
N ALA A 63 0.23 -6.94 1.45
CA ALA A 63 1.60 -6.65 1.86
C ALA A 63 1.78 -6.56 3.39
N LEU A 64 0.78 -6.03 4.09
CA LEU A 64 0.75 -5.99 5.56
C LEU A 64 0.58 -7.38 6.17
N ASP A 65 -0.26 -8.23 5.58
CA ASP A 65 -0.46 -9.62 6.03
C ASP A 65 0.85 -10.45 5.92
N LEU A 66 1.70 -10.17 4.94
CA LEU A 66 3.03 -10.79 4.83
C LEU A 66 4.01 -10.35 5.92
N LEU A 67 3.78 -9.19 6.54
CA LEU A 67 4.62 -8.64 7.60
C LEU A 67 4.24 -9.14 9.00
N GLY A 68 3.03 -9.69 9.16
CA GLY A 68 2.54 -10.31 10.39
C GLY A 68 1.74 -9.39 11.31
#